data_AF-A0A968Q3P5-F1
#
_entry.id   AF-A0A968Q3P5-F1
#
_cell.length_a   1.000
_cell.length_b   1.000
_cell.length_c   1.000
_cell.angle_alpha   90.00
_cell.angle_beta   90.00
_cell.angle_gamma   90.00
#
_symmetry.space_group_name_H-M   'P 1'
#
loop_
_entity.id
_entity.type
_entity.pdbx_description
1 polymer ?
#
loop_
_entity_poly.entity_id
_entity_poly.type
_entity_poly.pdbx_seq_one_letter_code
_entity_poly.pdbx_strand_id
1 'polypeptide(L)'
;MGLSLSEIQDCLASPEFSLPQVIDLHRSRLRDQIALSQTLLTHLNVLAKELETTQSVAVENLIKTMETITLTTQYFTPEQQAVLDRRFQEHEGEWQALLAEIQTAITSGTDLHSPTMHHLARRWLGSMKAFVHGDSDIYTALTRMYQEEGPSAESWGGMDASTFETMLKAVSLLTLGEVTESLIPTDKLFSPATQHVVQLGEAEIKAINFDFLGTEGLLLGLLADGDNLAGRVLRDKDVTFEVVQPLVAKWLGVRPEPPQSWHPPQLPLAMRARRVIDLALERAKVGGESQIAPAHLLLGILDEAHETGGGIATHILKEELGVDLDQLAQQLEAAIAPD
;
A
#
# COMPACT_ATOMS: atom_id res chain seq x y z
N MET A 1 -9.45 26.38 20.22
CA MET A 1 -8.02 26.33 20.60
C MET A 1 -7.44 25.11 19.91
N GLY A 2 -6.53 25.30 18.96
CA GLY A 2 -6.19 24.32 17.90
C GLY A 2 -5.23 23.20 18.30
N LEU A 3 -5.45 22.58 19.45
CA LEU A 3 -4.92 21.27 19.79
C LEU A 3 -6.10 20.42 20.25
N SER A 4 -6.17 19.20 19.76
CA SER A 4 -7.04 18.17 20.31
C SER A 4 -6.65 17.89 21.76
N LEU A 5 -7.60 17.41 22.56
CA LEU A 5 -7.33 17.04 23.96
C LEU A 5 -6.23 15.97 24.07
N SER A 6 -6.08 15.12 23.04
CA SER A 6 -4.99 14.14 22.92
C SER A 6 -3.64 14.82 22.70
N GLU A 7 -3.52 15.79 21.79
CA GLU A 7 -2.24 16.50 21.58
C GLU A 7 -1.82 17.30 22.83
N ILE A 8 -2.76 17.82 23.60
CA ILE A 8 -2.46 18.49 24.89
C ILE A 8 -1.98 17.47 25.92
N GLN A 9 -2.58 16.28 25.96
CA GLN A 9 -2.18 15.18 26.82
C GLN A 9 -0.77 14.65 26.48
N ASP A 10 -0.47 14.50 25.19
CA ASP A 10 0.82 14.04 24.68
C ASP A 10 1.93 15.05 24.97
N CYS A 11 1.63 16.35 24.84
CA CYS A 11 2.57 17.39 25.24
C CYS A 11 2.84 17.35 26.75
N LEU A 12 1.80 17.27 27.59
CA LEU A 12 1.92 17.23 29.06
C LEU A 12 2.65 15.98 29.58
N ALA A 13 2.66 14.88 28.81
CA ALA A 13 3.33 13.62 29.16
C ALA A 13 4.83 13.61 28.81
N SER A 14 5.32 14.57 28.02
CA SER A 14 6.72 14.63 27.59
C SER A 14 7.64 15.25 28.67
N PRO A 15 8.79 14.62 29.01
CA PRO A 15 9.72 15.14 30.00
C PRO A 15 10.45 16.43 29.59
N GLU A 16 10.38 16.82 28.31
CA GLU A 16 10.90 18.09 27.77
C GLU A 16 9.81 19.17 27.63
N PHE A 17 8.63 18.96 28.22
CA PHE A 17 7.48 19.84 28.07
C PHE A 17 7.78 21.30 28.47
N SER A 18 7.66 22.19 27.49
CA SER A 18 7.81 23.63 27.66
C SER A 18 6.55 24.34 27.20
N LEU A 19 5.78 24.88 28.15
CA LEU A 19 4.56 25.66 27.87
C LEU A 19 4.80 26.78 26.83
N PRO A 20 5.94 27.50 26.83
CA PRO A 20 6.30 28.43 25.76
C PRO A 20 6.31 27.81 24.34
N GLN A 21 6.85 26.59 24.17
CA GLN A 21 6.92 25.94 22.85
C GLN A 21 5.54 25.56 22.32
N VAL A 22 4.63 25.11 23.19
CA VAL A 22 3.23 24.82 22.83
C VAL A 22 2.49 26.09 22.42
N ILE A 23 2.72 27.19 23.15
CA ILE A 23 2.16 28.50 22.81
C ILE A 23 2.72 28.98 21.47
N ASP A 24 4.01 28.80 21.19
CA ASP A 24 4.62 29.19 19.91
C ASP A 24 4.13 28.32 18.74
N LEU A 25 3.90 27.03 18.96
CA LEU A 25 3.27 26.13 17.98
C LEU A 25 1.83 26.60 17.66
N HIS A 26 1.05 26.94 18.68
CA HIS A 26 -0.29 27.53 18.50
C HIS A 26 -0.25 28.85 17.74
N ARG A 27 0.71 29.73 18.07
CA ARG A 27 0.89 31.00 17.37
C ARG A 27 1.30 30.79 15.92
N SER A 28 2.05 29.74 15.60
CA SER A 28 2.42 29.38 14.22
C SER A 28 1.21 28.90 13.44
N ARG A 29 0.49 27.90 13.95
CA ARG A 29 -0.74 27.38 13.30
C ARG A 29 -1.78 28.48 13.07
N LEU A 30 -1.94 29.38 14.03
CA LEU A 30 -2.86 30.52 13.89
C LEU A 30 -2.36 31.52 12.83
N ARG A 31 -1.05 31.75 12.71
CA ARG A 31 -0.47 32.57 11.64
C ARG A 31 -0.71 31.93 10.27
N ASP A 32 -0.56 30.62 10.15
CA ASP A 32 -0.78 29.88 8.90
C ASP A 32 -2.26 29.93 8.48
N GLN A 33 -3.18 29.75 9.44
CA GLN A 33 -4.61 29.90 9.21
C GLN A 33 -5.01 31.33 8.81
N ILE A 34 -4.38 32.34 9.41
CA ILE A 34 -4.59 33.75 9.04
C ILE A 34 -4.07 34.01 7.62
N ALA A 35 -2.88 33.51 7.26
CA ALA A 35 -2.32 33.66 5.92
C ALA A 35 -3.23 33.01 4.86
N LEU A 36 -3.71 31.79 5.11
CA LEU A 36 -4.67 31.11 4.24
C LEU A 36 -5.96 31.92 4.09
N SER A 37 -6.50 32.41 5.21
CA SER A 37 -7.73 33.22 5.21
C SER A 37 -7.55 34.55 4.46
N GLN A 38 -6.37 35.18 4.55
CA GLN A 38 -6.04 36.41 3.83
C GLN A 38 -5.91 36.19 2.32
N THR A 39 -5.31 35.08 1.91
CA THR A 39 -5.23 34.67 0.50
C THR A 39 -6.62 34.41 -0.07
N LEU A 40 -7.46 33.66 0.65
CA LEU A 40 -8.86 33.42 0.32
C LEU A 40 -9.64 34.74 0.18
N LEU A 41 -9.49 35.66 1.14
CA LEU A 41 -10.13 36.96 1.09
C LEU A 41 -9.67 37.77 -0.13
N THR A 42 -8.39 37.70 -0.49
CA THR A 42 -7.83 38.39 -1.65
C THR A 42 -8.46 37.86 -2.94
N HIS A 43 -8.55 36.54 -3.09
CA HIS A 43 -9.18 35.90 -4.26
C HIS A 43 -10.68 36.20 -4.34
N LEU A 44 -11.40 36.16 -3.21
CA LEU A 44 -12.82 36.51 -3.15
C LEU A 44 -13.07 37.98 -3.51
N ASN A 45 -12.18 38.89 -3.11
CA ASN A 45 -12.29 40.30 -3.48
C ASN A 45 -12.01 40.56 -4.97
N VAL A 46 -11.08 39.80 -5.58
CA VAL A 46 -10.84 39.84 -7.03
C VAL A 46 -12.06 39.33 -7.79
N LEU A 47 -12.62 38.19 -7.38
CA LEU A 47 -13.85 37.62 -7.94
C LEU A 47 -15.04 38.57 -7.81
N ALA A 48 -15.23 39.19 -6.65
CA ALA A 48 -16.30 40.17 -6.44
C ALA A 48 -16.19 41.35 -7.42
N LYS A 49 -14.97 41.84 -7.65
CA LYS A 49 -14.69 42.95 -8.58
C LYS A 49 -14.87 42.56 -10.06
N GLU A 50 -14.59 41.30 -10.40
CA GLU A 50 -14.81 40.76 -11.75
C GLU A 50 -16.30 40.54 -12.03
N LEU A 51 -17.06 40.06 -11.04
CA LEU A 51 -18.52 39.86 -11.12
C LEU A 51 -19.30 41.17 -11.29
N GLU A 52 -18.76 42.30 -10.85
CA GLU A 52 -19.34 43.63 -11.08
C GLU A 52 -19.18 44.13 -12.53
N THR A 53 -18.28 43.55 -13.32
CA THR A 53 -17.90 44.09 -14.65
C THR A 53 -18.32 43.25 -15.84
N THR A 54 -18.49 41.92 -15.72
CA THR A 54 -18.88 41.07 -16.87
C THR A 54 -19.68 39.83 -16.44
N GLN A 55 -20.92 39.70 -16.92
CA GLN A 55 -21.90 38.73 -16.40
C GLN A 55 -21.84 37.30 -17.00
N SER A 56 -20.70 36.80 -17.50
CA SER A 56 -20.67 35.44 -18.08
C SER A 56 -19.37 34.62 -17.93
N VAL A 57 -18.53 34.88 -16.93
CA VAL A 57 -17.37 34.01 -16.63
C VAL A 57 -17.29 33.74 -15.13
N ALA A 58 -18.34 33.12 -14.59
CA ALA A 58 -18.51 32.92 -13.15
C ALA A 58 -18.54 31.44 -12.70
N VAL A 59 -18.35 30.48 -13.60
CA VAL A 59 -18.39 29.04 -13.26
C VAL A 59 -17.02 28.39 -13.43
N GLU A 60 -16.29 28.67 -14.51
CA GLU A 60 -14.91 28.15 -14.70
C GLU A 60 -13.91 28.72 -13.69
N ASN A 61 -14.05 30.00 -13.29
CA ASN A 61 -13.22 30.59 -12.26
C ASN A 61 -13.63 30.14 -10.84
N LEU A 62 -14.89 29.77 -10.62
CA LEU A 62 -15.35 29.18 -9.36
C LEU A 62 -14.77 27.77 -9.18
N ILE A 63 -14.74 26.99 -10.27
CA ILE A 63 -14.13 25.65 -10.33
C ILE A 63 -12.62 25.74 -10.13
N LYS A 64 -11.91 26.66 -10.80
CA LYS A 64 -10.47 26.88 -10.55
C LYS A 64 -10.16 27.31 -9.11
N THR A 65 -11.04 28.11 -8.51
CA THR A 65 -10.87 28.55 -7.11
C THR A 65 -11.16 27.41 -6.13
N MET A 66 -12.06 26.47 -6.47
CA MET A 66 -12.32 25.25 -5.70
C MET A 66 -11.26 24.15 -5.93
N GLU A 67 -10.69 24.05 -7.14
CA GLU A 67 -9.59 23.15 -7.50
C GLU A 67 -8.29 23.53 -6.77
N THR A 68 -8.01 24.82 -6.61
CA THR A 68 -6.80 25.30 -5.91
C THR A 68 -6.85 24.99 -4.41
N ILE A 69 -8.03 24.71 -3.84
CA ILE A 69 -8.21 24.49 -2.39
C ILE A 69 -8.40 23.02 -2.02
N THR A 70 -8.69 22.10 -2.95
CA THR A 70 -9.20 20.78 -2.54
C THR A 70 -8.32 19.58 -2.92
N LEU A 71 -7.50 19.63 -3.99
CA LEU A 71 -6.79 18.41 -4.44
C LEU A 71 -5.29 18.38 -4.17
N THR A 72 -4.60 19.53 -4.16
CA THR A 72 -3.14 19.57 -3.97
C THR A 72 -2.70 20.04 -2.59
N THR A 73 -3.54 20.79 -1.86
CA THR A 73 -3.20 21.31 -0.51
C THR A 73 -3.65 20.42 0.65
N GLN A 74 -4.54 19.44 0.40
CA GLN A 74 -5.01 18.50 1.43
C GLN A 74 -4.03 17.35 1.67
N TYR A 75 -3.26 16.94 0.65
CA TYR A 75 -2.39 15.77 0.71
C TYR A 75 -0.90 16.09 0.63
N PHE A 76 -0.51 17.19 -0.03
CA PHE A 76 0.88 17.58 -0.21
C PHE A 76 1.19 18.91 0.49
N THR A 77 2.37 18.98 1.11
CA THR A 77 2.94 20.26 1.55
C THR A 77 3.32 21.13 0.34
N PRO A 78 3.38 22.47 0.48
CA PRO A 78 3.83 23.35 -0.60
C PRO A 78 5.22 22.97 -1.17
N GLU A 79 6.12 22.50 -0.32
CA GLU A 79 7.43 22.00 -0.70
C GLU A 79 7.35 20.71 -1.53
N GLN A 80 6.52 19.75 -1.12
CA GLN A 80 6.28 18.51 -1.88
C GLN A 80 5.64 18.81 -3.23
N GLN A 81 4.66 19.72 -3.27
CA GLN A 81 4.02 20.14 -4.52
C GLN A 81 5.04 20.74 -5.50
N ALA A 82 5.91 21.63 -5.02
CA ALA A 82 6.94 22.23 -5.88
C ALA A 82 7.96 21.20 -6.41
N VAL A 83 8.24 20.14 -5.64
CA VAL A 83 9.09 19.02 -6.09
C VAL A 83 8.37 18.17 -7.14
N LEU A 84 7.09 17.86 -6.92
CA LEU A 84 6.25 17.10 -7.86
C LEU A 84 6.06 17.85 -9.19
N ASP A 85 5.76 19.14 -9.13
CA ASP A 85 5.58 19.98 -10.32
C ASP A 85 6.85 20.01 -11.18
N ARG A 86 8.03 20.14 -10.55
CA ARG A 86 9.31 20.12 -11.27
C ARG A 86 9.56 18.77 -11.94
N ARG A 87 9.38 17.67 -11.20
CA ARG A 87 9.55 16.30 -11.73
C ARG A 87 8.56 16.01 -12.85
N PHE A 88 7.31 16.48 -12.72
CA PHE A 88 6.31 16.33 -13.76
C PHE A 88 6.73 17.08 -15.02
N GLN A 89 7.14 18.35 -14.90
CA GLN A 89 7.61 19.15 -16.05
C GLN A 89 8.82 18.52 -16.76
N GLU A 90 9.75 17.92 -16.01
CA GLU A 90 10.93 17.24 -16.58
C GLU A 90 10.56 16.00 -17.42
N HIS A 91 9.45 15.33 -17.10
CA HIS A 91 9.02 14.07 -17.73
C HIS A 91 7.66 14.16 -18.46
N GLU A 92 7.09 15.36 -18.59
CA GLU A 92 5.72 15.58 -19.09
C GLU A 92 5.54 15.00 -20.51
N GLY A 93 6.52 15.22 -21.39
CA GLY A 93 6.45 14.71 -22.76
C GLY A 93 6.45 13.17 -22.86
N GLU A 94 7.27 12.51 -22.02
CA GLU A 94 7.33 11.04 -21.96
C GLU A 94 6.04 10.45 -21.37
N TRP A 95 5.49 11.14 -20.37
CA TRP A 95 4.23 10.78 -19.73
C TRP A 95 3.06 10.88 -20.70
N GLN A 96 2.92 11.99 -21.43
CA GLN A 96 1.86 12.17 -22.44
C GLN A 96 1.93 11.14 -23.57
N ALA A 97 3.15 10.82 -24.03
CA ALA A 97 3.34 9.77 -25.03
C ALA A 97 2.90 8.39 -24.52
N LEU A 98 3.26 8.05 -23.27
CA LEU A 98 2.85 6.80 -22.64
C LEU A 98 1.33 6.71 -22.47
N LEU A 99 0.67 7.79 -22.05
CA LEU A 99 -0.80 7.84 -21.93
C LEU A 99 -1.48 7.55 -23.27
N ALA A 100 -1.00 8.17 -24.36
CA ALA A 100 -1.55 7.94 -25.69
C ALA A 100 -1.39 6.48 -26.15
N GLU A 101 -0.25 5.85 -25.87
CA GLU A 101 -0.01 4.43 -26.15
C GLU A 101 -0.96 3.52 -25.36
N ILE A 102 -1.15 3.80 -24.07
CA ILE A 102 -2.05 3.07 -23.18
C ILE A 102 -3.50 3.17 -23.69
N GLN A 103 -3.98 4.39 -23.94
CA GLN A 103 -5.34 4.63 -24.44
C GLN A 103 -5.58 3.90 -25.77
N THR A 104 -4.59 3.91 -26.66
CA THR A 104 -4.65 3.19 -27.94
C THR A 104 -4.76 1.68 -27.73
N ALA A 105 -3.98 1.11 -26.81
CA ALA A 105 -4.00 -0.32 -26.51
C ALA A 105 -5.35 -0.75 -25.91
N ILE A 106 -5.91 0.05 -24.99
CA ILE A 106 -7.22 -0.19 -24.38
C ILE A 106 -8.33 -0.10 -25.42
N THR A 107 -8.34 0.95 -26.24
CA THR A 107 -9.35 1.16 -27.29
C THR A 107 -9.32 0.04 -28.33
N SER A 108 -8.15 -0.54 -28.58
CA SER A 108 -7.95 -1.66 -29.50
C SER A 108 -8.35 -3.03 -28.90
N GLY A 109 -8.83 -3.07 -27.65
CA GLY A 109 -9.23 -4.30 -26.95
C GLY A 109 -8.05 -5.24 -26.66
N THR A 110 -6.86 -4.67 -26.44
CA THR A 110 -5.65 -5.46 -26.16
C THR A 110 -5.84 -6.26 -24.87
N ASP A 111 -5.60 -7.57 -24.94
CA ASP A 111 -5.72 -8.46 -23.79
C ASP A 111 -4.79 -8.05 -22.65
N LEU A 112 -5.29 -8.15 -21.41
CA LEU A 112 -4.57 -7.74 -20.20
C LEU A 112 -3.31 -8.56 -19.96
N HIS A 113 -3.27 -9.82 -20.42
CA HIS A 113 -2.12 -10.71 -20.29
C HIS A 113 -1.16 -10.64 -21.48
N SER A 114 -1.44 -9.77 -22.45
CA SER A 114 -0.61 -9.65 -23.64
C SER A 114 0.79 -9.07 -23.32
N PRO A 115 1.84 -9.46 -24.06
CA PRO A 115 3.16 -8.85 -23.93
C PRO A 115 3.15 -7.33 -24.09
N THR A 116 2.26 -6.80 -24.93
CA THR A 116 2.07 -5.36 -25.13
C THR A 116 1.55 -4.68 -23.87
N MET A 117 0.51 -5.22 -23.23
CA MET A 117 -0.04 -4.66 -22.00
C MET A 117 0.97 -4.74 -20.84
N HIS A 118 1.72 -5.85 -20.77
CA HIS A 118 2.83 -6.00 -19.83
C HIS A 118 3.94 -4.94 -20.05
N HIS A 119 4.30 -4.64 -21.30
CA HIS A 119 5.29 -3.60 -21.57
C HIS A 119 4.81 -2.21 -21.14
N LEU A 120 3.56 -1.86 -21.45
CA LEU A 120 2.96 -0.58 -21.08
C LEU A 120 2.85 -0.42 -19.56
N ALA A 121 2.43 -1.47 -18.87
CA ALA A 121 2.30 -1.45 -17.42
C ALA A 121 3.66 -1.38 -16.70
N ARG A 122 4.74 -1.95 -17.25
CA ARG A 122 6.10 -1.78 -16.71
C ARG A 122 6.59 -0.34 -16.85
N ARG A 123 6.36 0.26 -18.02
CA ARG A 123 6.72 1.66 -18.27
C ARG A 123 5.94 2.60 -17.34
N TRP A 124 4.64 2.39 -17.20
CA TRP A 124 3.81 3.17 -16.29
C TRP A 124 4.24 3.05 -14.83
N LEU A 125 4.50 1.82 -14.35
CA LEU A 125 5.02 1.61 -12.99
C LEU A 125 6.40 2.28 -12.80
N GLY A 126 7.27 2.21 -13.82
CA GLY A 126 8.57 2.88 -13.82
C GLY A 126 8.45 4.40 -13.73
N SER A 127 7.54 5.01 -14.49
CA SER A 127 7.24 6.45 -14.43
C SER A 127 6.70 6.84 -13.05
N MET A 128 5.77 6.07 -12.48
CA MET A 128 5.25 6.31 -11.13
C MET A 128 6.36 6.20 -10.06
N LYS A 129 7.25 5.20 -10.16
CA LYS A 129 8.40 5.05 -9.25
C LYS A 129 9.40 6.19 -9.38
N ALA A 130 9.69 6.64 -10.60
CA ALA A 130 10.57 7.79 -10.85
C ALA A 130 9.98 9.09 -10.30
N PHE A 131 8.65 9.24 -10.38
CA PHE A 131 7.90 10.37 -9.86
C PHE A 131 8.00 10.48 -8.33
N VAL A 132 7.88 9.34 -7.62
CA VAL A 132 7.96 9.25 -6.16
C VAL A 132 9.42 9.23 -5.65
N HIS A 133 10.35 8.63 -6.41
CA HIS A 133 11.79 8.55 -6.10
C HIS A 133 12.15 8.06 -4.68
N GLY A 134 11.32 7.20 -4.08
CA GLY A 134 11.53 6.70 -2.72
C GLY A 134 11.23 7.71 -1.60
N ASP A 135 10.59 8.83 -1.92
CA ASP A 135 10.05 9.76 -0.94
C ASP A 135 8.80 9.15 -0.31
N SER A 136 8.97 8.59 0.90
CA SER A 136 7.92 7.90 1.64
C SER A 136 6.75 8.81 2.00
N ASP A 137 7.00 10.11 2.19
CA ASP A 137 5.96 11.08 2.53
C ASP A 137 5.09 11.38 1.30
N ILE A 138 5.70 11.54 0.13
CA ILE A 138 4.99 11.67 -1.15
C ILE A 138 4.21 10.39 -1.48
N TYR A 139 4.79 9.21 -1.23
CA TYR A 139 4.11 7.93 -1.42
C TYR A 139 2.87 7.78 -0.52
N THR A 140 3.01 8.15 0.76
CA THR A 140 1.93 8.11 1.74
C THR A 140 0.81 9.08 1.39
N ALA A 141 1.16 10.30 0.94
CA ALA A 141 0.21 11.29 0.46
C ALA A 141 -0.58 10.80 -0.77
N LEU A 142 0.09 10.22 -1.77
CA LEU A 142 -0.55 9.62 -2.95
C LEU A 142 -1.49 8.46 -2.58
N THR A 143 -1.08 7.63 -1.62
CA THR A 143 -1.87 6.50 -1.13
C THR A 143 -3.14 6.96 -0.42
N ARG A 144 -3.02 8.01 0.43
CA ARG A 144 -4.16 8.62 1.12
C ARG A 144 -5.14 9.26 0.12
N MET A 145 -4.64 10.03 -0.84
CA MET A 145 -5.44 10.62 -1.90
C MET A 145 -6.24 9.56 -2.67
N TYR A 146 -5.61 8.43 -3.00
CA TYR A 146 -6.31 7.31 -3.67
C TYR A 146 -7.42 6.67 -2.82
N GLN A 147 -7.18 6.50 -1.52
CA GLN A 147 -8.14 5.89 -0.60
C GLN A 147 -9.37 6.78 -0.34
N GLU A 148 -9.17 8.10 -0.26
CA GLU A 148 -10.21 9.06 0.08
C GLU A 148 -11.03 9.50 -1.15
N GLU A 149 -10.39 9.64 -2.31
CA GLU A 149 -11.04 10.16 -3.53
C GLU A 149 -11.51 9.05 -4.48
N GLY A 150 -11.01 7.83 -4.32
CA GLY A 150 -11.33 6.71 -5.19
C GLY A 150 -11.02 6.99 -6.67
N PRO A 151 -11.62 6.22 -7.60
CA PRO A 151 -11.41 6.42 -9.04
C PRO A 151 -12.28 7.56 -9.62
N SER A 152 -12.94 8.41 -8.83
CA SER A 152 -13.71 9.52 -9.41
C SER A 152 -12.81 10.53 -10.11
N ALA A 153 -13.19 10.85 -11.36
CA ALA A 153 -12.37 11.44 -12.39
C ALA A 153 -12.09 12.94 -12.17
N GLU A 154 -10.81 13.33 -12.30
CA GLU A 154 -10.32 14.33 -13.29
C GLU A 154 -8.81 14.67 -13.19
N SER A 155 -8.00 14.08 -12.28
CA SER A 155 -6.62 14.57 -12.07
C SER A 155 -5.50 13.54 -11.83
N TRP A 156 -5.62 12.27 -12.26
CA TRP A 156 -4.50 11.32 -12.20
C TRP A 156 -3.51 11.52 -13.35
N GLY A 157 -2.82 12.67 -13.34
CA GLY A 157 -1.85 13.02 -14.38
C GLY A 157 -2.44 13.06 -15.79
N GLY A 158 -3.74 13.34 -15.94
CA GLY A 158 -4.45 13.35 -17.23
C GLY A 158 -5.05 12.00 -17.67
N MET A 159 -5.02 10.98 -16.80
CA MET A 159 -5.65 9.67 -17.04
C MET A 159 -7.08 9.63 -16.50
N ASP A 160 -8.03 9.09 -17.28
CA ASP A 160 -9.39 8.83 -16.81
C ASP A 160 -9.46 7.59 -15.89
N ALA A 161 -10.55 7.47 -15.15
CA ALA A 161 -10.80 6.39 -14.19
C ALA A 161 -10.65 4.98 -14.77
N SER A 162 -11.19 4.75 -15.98
CA SER A 162 -11.19 3.45 -16.65
C SER A 162 -9.79 3.07 -17.11
N THR A 163 -9.06 4.04 -17.66
CA THR A 163 -7.66 3.86 -18.08
C THR A 163 -6.78 3.57 -16.85
N PHE A 164 -6.99 4.29 -15.75
CA PHE A 164 -6.25 4.08 -14.50
C PHE A 164 -6.53 2.71 -13.87
N GLU A 165 -7.80 2.30 -13.78
CA GLU A 165 -8.18 0.98 -13.28
C GLU A 165 -7.58 -0.15 -14.15
N THR A 166 -7.58 0.02 -15.47
CA THR A 166 -7.00 -0.95 -16.39
C THR A 166 -5.50 -1.06 -16.21
N MET A 167 -4.80 0.08 -16.03
CA MET A 167 -3.37 0.08 -15.76
C MET A 167 -3.04 -0.49 -14.39
N LEU A 168 -3.83 -0.20 -13.36
CA LEU A 168 -3.70 -0.86 -12.06
C LEU A 168 -3.88 -2.37 -12.17
N LYS A 169 -4.86 -2.86 -12.94
CA LYS A 169 -5.03 -4.29 -13.20
C LYS A 169 -3.84 -4.88 -13.95
N ALA A 170 -3.36 -4.22 -15.01
CA ALA A 170 -2.20 -4.66 -15.78
C ALA A 170 -0.90 -4.67 -14.95
N VAL A 171 -0.70 -3.67 -14.09
CA VAL A 171 0.43 -3.58 -13.16
C VAL A 171 0.29 -4.61 -12.05
N SER A 172 -0.91 -4.80 -11.52
CA SER A 172 -1.17 -5.89 -10.57
C SER A 172 -0.80 -7.21 -11.23
N LEU A 173 -1.27 -7.49 -12.45
CA LEU A 173 -0.90 -8.67 -13.21
C LEU A 173 0.60 -8.78 -13.50
N LEU A 174 1.31 -7.67 -13.74
CA LEU A 174 2.77 -7.64 -13.87
C LEU A 174 3.51 -7.93 -12.57
N THR A 175 3.06 -7.34 -11.45
CA THR A 175 3.65 -7.56 -10.13
C THR A 175 3.29 -8.92 -9.55
N LEU A 176 2.19 -9.52 -10.03
CA LEU A 176 1.82 -10.92 -9.87
C LEU A 176 2.61 -11.83 -10.84
N GLY A 177 3.11 -11.28 -11.97
CA GLY A 177 3.91 -11.95 -13.01
C GLY A 177 5.44 -11.84 -12.84
N GLU A 178 5.94 -10.99 -11.92
CA GLU A 178 7.29 -11.09 -11.34
C GLU A 178 7.31 -12.20 -10.28
N VAL A 179 6.84 -13.37 -10.69
CA VAL A 179 7.21 -14.65 -10.11
C VAL A 179 8.73 -14.71 -10.17
N THR A 180 9.39 -14.61 -9.02
CA THR A 180 10.78 -15.06 -8.96
C THR A 180 10.74 -16.58 -9.02
N GLU A 181 11.32 -17.20 -10.06
CA GLU A 181 11.71 -18.62 -9.97
C GLU A 181 12.43 -18.77 -8.62
N SER A 182 11.95 -19.69 -7.78
CA SER A 182 12.51 -19.88 -6.45
C SER A 182 13.96 -20.35 -6.58
N LEU A 183 14.89 -19.39 -6.57
CA LEU A 183 16.33 -19.60 -6.41
C LEU A 183 16.70 -19.72 -4.93
N ILE A 184 15.71 -19.75 -4.03
CA ILE A 184 15.89 -19.91 -2.60
C ILE A 184 16.06 -21.41 -2.31
N PRO A 185 17.22 -21.87 -1.83
CA PRO A 185 17.36 -23.23 -1.31
C PRO A 185 16.54 -23.31 -0.01
N THR A 186 15.26 -23.67 -0.14
CA THR A 186 14.31 -23.78 0.99
C THR A 186 14.77 -24.84 1.99
N ASP A 187 15.54 -25.82 1.55
CA ASP A 187 16.22 -26.84 2.34
C ASP A 187 17.21 -26.25 3.37
N LYS A 188 17.84 -25.11 3.05
CA LYS A 188 18.83 -24.48 3.92
C LYS A 188 18.27 -23.33 4.74
N LEU A 189 17.28 -22.61 4.20
CA LEU A 189 16.76 -21.40 4.82
C LEU A 189 15.56 -21.66 5.73
N PHE A 190 14.75 -22.68 5.46
CA PHE A 190 13.58 -23.00 6.27
C PHE A 190 13.86 -24.16 7.20
N SER A 191 13.39 -24.04 8.44
CA SER A 191 13.24 -25.18 9.34
C SER A 191 12.27 -26.21 8.73
N PRO A 192 12.35 -27.50 9.11
CA PRO A 192 11.38 -28.50 8.65
C PRO A 192 9.92 -28.10 8.90
N ALA A 193 9.64 -27.44 10.03
CA ALA A 193 8.31 -26.91 10.34
C ALA A 193 7.89 -25.81 9.35
N THR A 194 8.80 -24.90 9.00
CA THR A 194 8.49 -23.83 8.02
C THR A 194 8.31 -24.38 6.62
N GLN A 195 9.05 -25.42 6.22
CA GLN A 195 8.81 -26.11 4.95
C GLN A 195 7.41 -26.72 4.91
N HIS A 196 6.95 -27.31 6.01
CA HIS A 196 5.60 -27.86 6.11
C HIS A 196 4.53 -26.76 6.02
N VAL A 197 4.68 -25.67 6.78
CA VAL A 197 3.83 -24.47 6.69
C VAL A 197 3.69 -23.97 5.25
N VAL A 198 4.81 -23.81 4.53
CA VAL A 198 4.79 -23.33 3.14
C VAL A 198 4.06 -24.32 2.22
N GLN A 199 4.28 -25.63 2.38
CA GLN A 199 3.58 -26.66 1.60
C GLN A 199 2.07 -26.64 1.81
N LEU A 200 1.62 -26.45 3.06
CA LEU A 200 0.20 -26.32 3.39
C LEU A 200 -0.39 -25.06 2.75
N GLY A 201 0.33 -23.93 2.83
CA GLY A 201 -0.04 -22.69 2.15
C GLY A 201 -0.19 -22.86 0.64
N GLU A 202 0.78 -23.51 -0.01
CA GLU A 202 0.69 -23.81 -1.44
C GLU A 202 -0.52 -24.69 -1.79
N ALA A 203 -0.85 -25.68 -0.96
CA ALA A 203 -1.99 -26.56 -1.19
C ALA A 203 -3.31 -25.78 -1.19
N GLU A 204 -3.47 -24.84 -0.26
CA GLU A 204 -4.66 -23.98 -0.18
C GLU A 204 -4.78 -23.04 -1.39
N ILE A 205 -3.68 -22.44 -1.81
CA ILE A 205 -3.66 -21.55 -2.97
C ILE A 205 -3.92 -22.32 -4.28
N LYS A 206 -3.40 -23.54 -4.40
CA LYS A 206 -3.72 -24.45 -5.51
C LYS A 206 -5.21 -24.83 -5.51
N ALA A 207 -5.82 -25.06 -4.35
CA ALA A 207 -7.23 -25.43 -4.23
C ALA A 207 -8.20 -24.34 -4.73
N ILE A 208 -7.78 -23.08 -4.72
CA ILE A 208 -8.53 -21.95 -5.29
C ILE A 208 -8.04 -21.54 -6.70
N ASN A 209 -7.23 -22.38 -7.35
CA ASN A 209 -6.76 -22.26 -8.73
C ASN A 209 -5.80 -21.07 -9.00
N PHE A 210 -4.93 -20.77 -8.03
CA PHE A 210 -3.85 -19.79 -8.18
C PHE A 210 -2.48 -20.47 -8.36
N ASP A 211 -1.59 -19.84 -9.14
CA ASP A 211 -0.28 -20.36 -9.57
C ASP A 211 0.92 -19.73 -8.86
N PHE A 212 0.70 -18.88 -7.86
CA PHE A 212 1.77 -18.23 -7.11
C PHE A 212 1.43 -18.16 -5.64
N LEU A 213 2.44 -18.23 -4.77
CA LEU A 213 2.30 -18.14 -3.32
C LEU A 213 2.49 -16.69 -2.87
N GLY A 214 1.41 -16.03 -2.44
CA GLY A 214 1.43 -14.72 -1.81
C GLY A 214 1.46 -14.77 -0.28
N THR A 215 1.37 -13.58 0.34
CA THR A 215 1.36 -13.41 1.81
C THR A 215 0.24 -14.18 2.49
N GLU A 216 -0.92 -14.25 1.85
CA GLU A 216 -2.12 -14.96 2.26
C GLU A 216 -1.92 -16.48 2.28
N GLY A 217 -1.20 -17.04 1.31
CA GLY A 217 -0.86 -18.45 1.36
C GLY A 217 0.12 -18.76 2.49
N LEU A 218 1.06 -17.86 2.80
CA LEU A 218 1.93 -18.00 3.98
C LEU A 218 1.11 -17.97 5.29
N LEU A 219 0.16 -17.04 5.40
CA LEU A 219 -0.75 -16.97 6.56
C LEU A 219 -1.63 -18.22 6.68
N LEU A 220 -2.22 -18.71 5.59
CA LEU A 220 -3.00 -19.94 5.57
C LEU A 220 -2.14 -21.14 6.00
N GLY A 221 -0.91 -21.23 5.51
CA GLY A 221 0.03 -22.26 5.93
C GLY A 221 0.33 -22.23 7.43
N LEU A 222 0.53 -21.03 7.99
CA LEU A 222 0.77 -20.84 9.43
C LEU A 222 -0.42 -21.25 10.29
N LEU A 223 -1.64 -21.05 9.78
CA LEU A 223 -2.88 -21.42 10.48
C LEU A 223 -3.21 -22.91 10.31
N ALA A 224 -2.90 -23.49 9.15
CA ALA A 224 -3.12 -24.90 8.84
C ALA A 224 -2.21 -25.83 9.65
N ASP A 225 -0.96 -25.42 9.90
CA ASP A 225 -0.04 -26.13 10.78
C ASP A 225 -0.37 -25.85 12.26
N GLY A 226 -1.47 -26.41 12.77
CA GLY A 226 -2.06 -26.04 14.07
C GLY A 226 -1.14 -26.14 15.30
N ASP A 227 0.02 -26.80 15.21
CA ASP A 227 0.96 -27.01 16.31
C ASP A 227 2.14 -26.02 16.35
N ASN A 228 2.24 -25.09 15.40
CA ASN A 228 3.32 -24.09 15.41
C ASN A 228 3.04 -22.89 16.33
N LEU A 229 4.10 -22.19 16.76
CA LEU A 229 3.99 -21.06 17.68
C LEU A 229 3.20 -19.88 17.09
N ALA A 230 3.44 -19.51 15.84
CA ALA A 230 2.70 -18.45 15.17
C ALA A 230 1.20 -18.76 15.09
N GLY A 231 0.84 -19.99 14.72
CA GLY A 231 -0.54 -20.45 14.70
C GLY A 231 -1.22 -20.41 16.07
N ARG A 232 -0.49 -20.67 17.17
CA ARG A 232 -1.02 -20.48 18.53
C ARG A 232 -1.28 -19.02 18.87
N VAL A 233 -0.30 -18.15 18.63
CA VAL A 233 -0.43 -16.71 18.93
C VAL A 233 -1.56 -16.07 18.11
N LEU A 234 -1.73 -16.48 16.84
CA LEU A 234 -2.86 -16.06 16.02
C LEU A 234 -4.21 -16.53 16.60
N ARG A 235 -4.29 -17.78 17.07
CA ARG A 235 -5.51 -18.31 17.70
C ARG A 235 -5.88 -17.60 19.00
N ASP A 236 -4.90 -17.14 19.77
CA ASP A 236 -5.14 -16.33 20.97
C ASP A 236 -5.78 -14.96 20.65
N LYS A 237 -5.78 -14.57 19.36
CA LYS A 237 -6.50 -13.41 18.81
C LYS A 237 -7.74 -13.79 18.00
N ASP A 238 -8.26 -15.00 18.20
CA ASP A 238 -9.39 -15.57 17.45
C ASP A 238 -9.15 -15.69 15.93
N VAL A 239 -7.90 -15.58 15.48
CA VAL A 239 -7.52 -15.80 14.08
C VAL A 239 -7.29 -17.29 13.87
N THR A 240 -8.23 -17.93 13.20
CA THR A 240 -8.21 -19.38 12.91
C THR A 240 -8.22 -19.62 11.40
N PHE A 241 -7.80 -20.83 11.00
CA PHE A 241 -7.84 -21.25 9.60
C PHE A 241 -9.26 -21.15 9.02
N GLU A 242 -10.25 -21.61 9.78
CA GLU A 242 -11.66 -21.65 9.40
C GLU A 242 -12.26 -20.26 9.17
N VAL A 243 -11.72 -19.24 9.85
CA VAL A 243 -12.12 -17.84 9.66
C VAL A 243 -11.35 -17.20 8.50
N VAL A 244 -10.04 -17.44 8.37
CA VAL A 244 -9.19 -16.76 7.38
C VAL A 244 -9.38 -17.33 5.96
N GLN A 245 -9.50 -18.65 5.81
CA GLN A 245 -9.64 -19.31 4.51
C GLN A 245 -10.78 -18.74 3.64
N PRO A 246 -12.01 -18.56 4.15
CA PRO A 246 -13.08 -17.98 3.33
C PRO A 246 -12.85 -16.49 3.01
N LEU A 247 -12.15 -15.74 3.87
CA LEU A 247 -11.80 -14.33 3.61
C LEU A 247 -10.76 -14.23 2.49
N VAL A 248 -9.74 -15.09 2.51
CA VAL A 248 -8.75 -15.19 1.43
C VAL A 248 -9.43 -15.55 0.11
N ALA A 249 -10.28 -16.59 0.11
CA ALA A 249 -11.00 -17.02 -1.10
C ALA A 249 -11.93 -15.93 -1.63
N LYS A 250 -12.60 -15.18 -0.75
CA LYS A 250 -13.44 -14.03 -1.11
C LYS A 250 -12.61 -12.90 -1.74
N TRP A 251 -11.46 -12.59 -1.17
CA TRP A 251 -10.61 -11.49 -1.62
C TRP A 251 -9.95 -11.78 -2.97
N LEU A 252 -9.40 -12.99 -3.12
CA LEU A 252 -8.79 -13.44 -4.36
C LEU A 252 -9.81 -13.77 -5.45
N GLY A 253 -11.02 -14.16 -5.05
CA GLY A 253 -12.04 -14.73 -5.94
C GLY A 253 -11.70 -16.17 -6.35
N VAL A 254 -12.69 -16.89 -6.87
CA VAL A 254 -12.48 -18.25 -7.38
C VAL A 254 -12.16 -18.16 -8.88
N ARG A 255 -10.99 -18.66 -9.29
CA ARG A 255 -10.66 -18.78 -10.72
C ARG A 255 -11.29 -20.05 -11.32
N PRO A 256 -11.62 -20.04 -12.63
CA PRO A 256 -12.01 -21.25 -13.34
C PRO A 256 -10.99 -22.37 -13.14
N GLU A 257 -11.46 -23.61 -13.15
CA GLU A 257 -10.58 -24.76 -12.97
C GLU A 257 -9.50 -24.78 -14.06
N PRO A 258 -8.21 -24.83 -13.67
CA PRO A 258 -7.12 -24.73 -14.62
C PRO A 258 -6.99 -26.05 -15.39
N PRO A 259 -6.32 -26.04 -16.55
CA PRO A 259 -6.01 -27.26 -17.28
C PRO A 259 -5.27 -28.29 -16.42
N GLN A 260 -5.44 -29.57 -16.74
CA GLN A 260 -4.73 -30.66 -16.06
C GLN A 260 -3.21 -30.43 -16.17
N SER A 261 -2.49 -30.49 -15.04
CA SER A 261 -1.03 -30.25 -14.93
C SER A 261 -0.57 -28.78 -15.01
N TRP A 262 -1.44 -27.82 -14.72
CA TRP A 262 -1.10 -26.40 -14.72
C TRP A 262 -0.20 -25.97 -13.55
N HIS A 263 -0.38 -26.54 -12.36
CA HIS A 263 0.41 -26.14 -11.19
C HIS A 263 1.82 -26.76 -11.19
N PRO A 264 2.88 -25.96 -10.99
CA PRO A 264 4.22 -26.49 -10.76
C PRO A 264 4.29 -27.26 -9.41
N PRO A 265 5.31 -28.13 -9.23
CA PRO A 265 5.50 -28.87 -7.98
C PRO A 265 5.53 -27.95 -6.74
N GLN A 266 6.25 -26.82 -6.85
CA GLN A 266 6.27 -25.74 -5.87
C GLN A 266 5.75 -24.48 -6.55
N LEU A 267 4.93 -23.71 -5.84
CA LEU A 267 4.47 -22.45 -6.39
C LEU A 267 5.61 -21.42 -6.34
N PRO A 268 5.81 -20.64 -7.40
CA PRO A 268 6.64 -19.47 -7.30
C PRO A 268 6.11 -18.48 -6.25
N LEU A 269 7.03 -17.74 -5.62
CA LEU A 269 6.68 -16.72 -4.64
C LEU A 269 6.31 -15.40 -5.34
N ALA A 270 5.25 -14.76 -4.87
CA ALA A 270 4.99 -13.36 -5.19
C ALA A 270 6.07 -12.47 -4.55
N MET A 271 6.35 -11.30 -5.12
CA MET A 271 7.38 -10.38 -4.61
C MET A 271 7.21 -10.03 -3.12
N ARG A 272 5.98 -9.82 -2.67
CA ARG A 272 5.71 -9.55 -1.25
C ARG A 272 5.98 -10.77 -0.37
N ALA A 273 5.61 -11.97 -0.81
CA ALA A 273 5.96 -13.19 -0.10
C ALA A 273 7.48 -13.41 -0.05
N ARG A 274 8.21 -13.04 -1.12
CA ARG A 274 9.67 -13.02 -1.12
C ARG A 274 10.23 -12.04 -0.08
N ARG A 275 9.69 -10.82 -0.01
CA ARG A 275 10.07 -9.82 0.99
C ARG A 275 9.83 -10.32 2.41
N VAL A 276 8.67 -10.95 2.67
CA VAL A 276 8.36 -11.61 3.95
C VAL A 276 9.43 -12.63 4.33
N ILE A 277 9.88 -13.46 3.38
CA ILE A 277 10.95 -14.44 3.65
C ILE A 277 12.28 -13.76 3.96
N ASP A 278 12.63 -12.67 3.26
CA ASP A 278 13.86 -11.93 3.51
C ASP A 278 13.85 -11.29 4.90
N LEU A 279 12.72 -10.67 5.30
CA LEU A 279 12.51 -10.11 6.64
C LEU A 279 12.54 -11.20 7.72
N ALA A 280 11.88 -12.33 7.47
CA ALA A 280 11.91 -13.48 8.38
C ALA A 280 13.34 -14.05 8.57
N LEU A 281 14.16 -14.03 7.51
CA LEU A 281 15.57 -14.43 7.60
C LEU A 281 16.39 -13.45 8.44
N GLU A 282 16.15 -12.15 8.29
CA GLU A 282 16.79 -11.12 9.10
C GLU A 282 16.44 -11.31 10.58
N ARG A 283 15.17 -11.53 10.91
CA ARG A 283 14.70 -11.83 12.28
C ARG A 283 15.36 -13.08 12.86
N ALA A 284 15.38 -14.18 12.11
CA ALA A 284 16.02 -15.42 12.54
C ALA A 284 17.51 -15.20 12.87
N LYS A 285 18.23 -14.47 12.00
CA LYS A 285 19.65 -14.16 12.21
C LYS A 285 19.90 -13.27 13.42
N VAL A 286 19.03 -12.29 13.67
CA VAL A 286 19.11 -11.43 14.87
C VAL A 286 18.94 -12.26 16.14
N GLY A 287 18.06 -13.26 16.12
CA GLY A 287 17.89 -14.24 17.20
C GLY A 287 19.01 -15.29 17.30
N GLY A 288 20.00 -15.28 16.39
CA GLY A 288 21.08 -16.28 16.35
C GLY A 288 20.68 -17.62 15.72
N GLU A 289 19.49 -17.72 15.12
CA GLU A 289 19.02 -18.90 14.43
C GLU A 289 19.49 -18.93 12.96
N SER A 290 19.92 -20.10 12.49
CA SER A 290 20.38 -20.29 11.12
C SER A 290 19.26 -20.60 10.13
N GLN A 291 18.05 -20.87 10.62
CA GLN A 291 16.88 -21.23 9.82
C GLN A 291 15.66 -20.42 10.26
N ILE A 292 14.78 -20.14 9.31
CA ILE A 292 13.50 -19.49 9.54
C ILE A 292 12.56 -20.50 10.19
N ALA A 293 11.96 -20.10 11.30
CA ALA A 293 10.92 -20.82 12.02
C ALA A 293 9.56 -20.19 11.69
N PRO A 294 8.41 -20.88 11.94
CA PRO A 294 7.09 -20.32 11.66
C PRO A 294 6.83 -18.97 12.34
N ALA A 295 7.40 -18.77 13.54
CA ALA A 295 7.32 -17.50 14.26
C ALA A 295 8.04 -16.36 13.52
N HIS A 296 9.22 -16.61 12.97
CA HIS A 296 9.94 -15.66 12.13
C HIS A 296 9.16 -15.33 10.86
N LEU A 297 8.47 -16.30 10.27
CA LEU A 297 7.66 -16.08 9.08
C LEU A 297 6.48 -15.14 9.38
N LEU A 298 5.80 -15.32 10.51
CA LEU A 298 4.74 -14.41 10.94
C LEU A 298 5.30 -13.00 11.24
N LEU A 299 6.43 -12.89 11.95
CA LEU A 299 7.10 -11.59 12.14
C LEU A 299 7.44 -10.92 10.79
N GLY A 300 7.90 -11.68 9.81
CA GLY A 300 8.16 -11.16 8.45
C GLY A 300 6.91 -10.61 7.76
N ILE A 301 5.73 -11.21 7.97
CA ILE A 301 4.44 -10.69 7.48
C ILE A 301 4.12 -9.33 8.15
N LEU A 302 4.34 -9.24 9.46
CA LEU A 302 4.08 -8.01 10.22
C LEU A 302 5.07 -6.90 9.85
N ASP A 303 6.35 -7.22 9.70
CA ASP A 303 7.38 -6.27 9.26
C ASP A 303 7.09 -5.73 7.84
N GLU A 304 6.66 -6.60 6.92
CA GLU A 304 6.27 -6.19 5.56
C GLU A 304 5.07 -5.22 5.59
N ALA A 305 4.14 -5.43 6.52
CA ALA A 305 3.02 -4.51 6.75
C ALA A 305 3.49 -3.11 7.17
N HIS A 306 4.46 -3.03 8.08
CA HIS A 306 5.01 -1.76 8.54
C HIS A 306 5.78 -1.02 7.43
N GLU A 307 6.53 -1.74 6.58
CA GLU A 307 7.34 -1.12 5.53
C GLU A 307 6.56 -0.68 4.30
N THR A 308 5.54 -1.45 3.88
CA THR A 308 4.91 -1.27 2.56
C THR A 308 3.39 -1.07 2.59
N GLY A 309 2.79 -1.10 3.79
CA GLY A 309 1.34 -1.15 3.97
C GLY A 309 0.74 -2.56 3.87
N GLY A 310 1.56 -3.59 3.59
CA GLY A 310 1.18 -4.99 3.72
C GLY A 310 0.55 -5.64 2.49
N GLY A 311 0.48 -6.96 2.53
CA GLY A 311 -0.22 -7.80 1.56
C GLY A 311 -1.64 -8.19 1.98
N ILE A 312 -2.17 -9.22 1.33
CA ILE A 312 -3.52 -9.75 1.60
C ILE A 312 -3.60 -10.32 3.02
N ALA A 313 -2.53 -10.95 3.52
CA ALA A 313 -2.48 -11.42 4.90
C ALA A 313 -2.72 -10.27 5.90
N THR A 314 -2.03 -9.15 5.70
CA THR A 314 -2.17 -7.95 6.53
C THR A 314 -3.57 -7.36 6.44
N HIS A 315 -4.11 -7.24 5.21
CA HIS A 315 -5.49 -6.77 5.01
C HIS A 315 -6.49 -7.61 5.81
N ILE A 316 -6.37 -8.94 5.73
CA ILE A 316 -7.28 -9.83 6.45
C ILE A 316 -7.11 -9.69 7.97
N LEU A 317 -5.88 -9.70 8.47
CA LEU A 317 -5.63 -9.58 9.91
C LEU A 317 -6.16 -8.24 10.46
N LYS A 318 -5.83 -7.13 9.80
CA LYS A 318 -6.12 -5.79 10.30
C LYS A 318 -7.53 -5.32 9.96
N GLU A 319 -7.89 -5.34 8.68
CA GLU A 319 -9.11 -4.69 8.18
C GLU A 319 -10.34 -5.60 8.33
N GLU A 320 -10.21 -6.91 8.11
CA GLU A 320 -11.34 -7.84 8.23
C GLU A 320 -11.52 -8.38 9.66
N LEU A 321 -10.41 -8.59 10.38
CA LEU A 321 -10.43 -9.21 11.72
C LEU A 321 -10.11 -8.24 12.87
N GLY A 322 -9.73 -6.99 12.57
CA GLY A 322 -9.48 -5.98 13.60
C GLY A 322 -8.28 -6.26 14.51
N VAL A 323 -7.32 -7.07 14.04
CA VAL A 323 -6.14 -7.44 14.82
C VAL A 323 -5.17 -6.25 14.87
N ASP A 324 -4.79 -5.89 16.10
CA ASP A 324 -3.69 -4.95 16.35
C ASP A 324 -2.35 -5.65 16.05
N LEU A 325 -1.72 -5.25 14.94
CA LEU A 325 -0.50 -5.87 14.44
C LEU A 325 0.71 -5.62 15.36
N ASP A 326 0.78 -4.45 16.01
CA ASP A 326 1.84 -4.11 16.95
C ASP A 326 1.76 -5.00 18.19
N GLN A 327 0.55 -5.17 18.74
CA GLN A 327 0.33 -6.08 19.87
C GLN A 327 0.62 -7.53 19.50
N LEU A 328 0.23 -7.95 18.30
CA LEU A 328 0.49 -9.30 17.81
C LEU A 328 2.00 -9.57 17.70
N ALA A 329 2.76 -8.61 17.16
CA ALA A 329 4.22 -8.68 17.06
C ALA A 329 4.86 -8.80 18.45
N GLN A 330 4.47 -7.92 19.40
CA GLN A 330 5.00 -7.94 20.76
C GLN A 330 4.74 -9.27 21.48
N GLN A 331 3.52 -9.81 21.35
CA GLN A 331 3.19 -11.11 21.94
C GLN A 331 4.00 -12.26 21.34
N LEU A 332 4.20 -12.23 20.03
CA LEU A 332 4.98 -13.24 19.34
C LEU A 332 6.47 -13.15 19.72
N GLU A 333 7.04 -11.95 19.77
CA GLU A 333 8.42 -11.72 20.21
C GLU A 333 8.64 -12.19 21.65
N ALA A 334 7.70 -11.87 22.56
CA ALA A 334 7.74 -12.34 23.93
C ALA A 334 7.67 -13.87 24.04
N ALA A 335 6.96 -14.53 23.13
CA ALA A 335 6.85 -15.99 23.10
C ALA A 335 8.05 -16.69 22.45
N ILE A 336 8.86 -15.97 21.66
CA ILE A 336 10.11 -16.48 21.07
C ILE A 336 11.26 -16.40 22.08
N ALA A 337 11.32 -15.32 22.88
CA ALA A 337 12.33 -15.18 23.92
C ALA A 337 12.13 -16.26 25.02
N PRO A 338 13.12 -17.11 25.31
CA PRO A 338 13.01 -18.03 26.43
C PRO A 338 13.11 -17.26 27.77
N ASP A 339 12.34 -17.70 28.77
CA ASP A 339 12.48 -17.30 30.18
C ASP A 339 13.91 -17.52 30.74
#